data_AF-A0A955C3Z1-F1
#
_entry.id   AF-A0A955C3Z1-F1
#
_cell.length_a   1.000
_cell.length_b   1.000
_cell.length_c   1.000
_cell.angle_alpha   90.00
_cell.angle_beta   90.00
_cell.angle_gamma   90.00
#
_symmetry.space_group_name_H-M   'P 1'
#
loop_
_entity.id
_entity.type
_entity.pdbx_description
1 polymer ?
#
loop_
_entity_poly.entity_id
_entity_poly.type
_entity_poly.pdbx_seq_one_letter_code
_entity_poly.pdbx_strand_id
1 'polypeptide(L)'
;NPGLVDSLRVDVYGSPTTIKAVASVGAPEPTQIVIRPFDPSTLKDIEKGIIGSDLGYTPQNDGKVIRLNIPPLSTEVRKKMVTQIKKLAEDAKVSIRNIRRDANKTADQEQKDKVLTEDDRDKTKDEIQELTKKFEGQIDDLAKAREADVLED
;
A
#
# COMPACT_ATOMS: atom_id res chain seq x y z
N ASN A 1 -6.02 -1.24 -11.50
CA ASN A 1 -6.89 -1.38 -10.31
C ASN A 1 -7.63 -0.06 -10.06
N PRO A 2 -8.98 -0.05 -9.94
CA PRO A 2 -9.79 1.13 -9.60
C PRO A 2 -9.38 1.85 -8.28
N GLY A 3 -8.71 1.13 -7.37
CA GLY A 3 -8.25 1.63 -6.07
C GLY A 3 -7.38 2.88 -6.10
N LEU A 4 -6.81 3.21 -7.26
CA LEU A 4 -5.94 4.38 -7.44
C LEU A 4 -6.70 5.71 -7.30
N VAL A 5 -8.00 5.74 -7.63
CA VAL A 5 -8.87 6.92 -7.50
C VAL A 5 -9.79 6.85 -6.27
N ASP A 6 -9.74 5.75 -5.50
CA ASP A 6 -10.62 5.51 -4.36
C ASP A 6 -10.32 6.41 -3.15
N SER A 7 -9.06 6.79 -2.97
CA SER A 7 -8.61 7.70 -1.91
C SER A 7 -8.75 9.17 -2.28
N LEU A 8 -9.14 9.47 -3.52
CA LEU A 8 -9.22 10.84 -4.00
C LEU A 8 -10.41 11.57 -3.37
N ARG A 9 -10.13 12.75 -2.81
CA ARG A 9 -11.13 13.69 -2.30
C ARG A 9 -11.36 14.78 -3.35
N VAL A 10 -12.62 15.01 -3.66
CA VAL A 10 -13.10 16.00 -4.62
C VAL A 10 -14.02 16.96 -3.87
N ASP A 11 -13.83 18.26 -4.06
CA ASP A 11 -14.71 19.27 -3.46
C ASP A 11 -16.01 19.33 -4.26
N VAL A 12 -17.08 18.79 -3.68
CA VAL A 12 -18.41 18.77 -4.29
C VAL A 12 -19.37 19.51 -3.36
N TYR A 13 -20.16 20.43 -3.93
CA TYR A 13 -21.06 21.32 -3.16
C TYR A 13 -20.35 22.11 -2.04
N GLY A 14 -19.07 22.45 -2.22
CA GLY A 14 -18.29 23.22 -1.25
C GLY A 14 -17.76 22.42 -0.06
N SER A 15 -17.79 21.08 -0.12
CA SER A 15 -17.20 20.21 0.91
C SER A 15 -16.38 19.07 0.30
N PRO A 16 -15.24 18.70 0.92
CA PRO A 16 -14.38 17.64 0.41
C PRO A 16 -15.02 16.27 0.65
N THR A 17 -15.43 15.62 -0.44
CA THR A 17 -16.09 14.32 -0.42
C THR A 17 -15.24 13.29 -1.16
N THR A 18 -15.29 12.02 -0.75
CA THR A 18 -14.55 10.96 -1.46
C THR A 18 -15.21 10.62 -2.79
N ILE A 19 -14.42 10.31 -3.82
CA ILE A 19 -14.94 9.94 -5.15
C ILE A 19 -15.94 8.79 -5.07
N LYS A 20 -15.71 7.78 -4.21
CA LYS A 20 -16.64 6.65 -4.02
C LYS A 20 -18.05 7.05 -3.59
N ALA A 21 -18.18 8.14 -2.84
CA ALA A 21 -19.47 8.58 -2.33
C ALA A 21 -20.28 9.36 -3.38
N VAL A 22 -19.60 9.96 -4.36
CA VAL A 22 -20.23 10.80 -5.39
C VAL A 22 -20.26 10.17 -6.78
N ALA A 23 -19.51 9.08 -7.00
CA ALA A 23 -19.41 8.40 -8.27
C ALA A 23 -19.13 6.89 -8.13
N SER A 24 -19.63 6.13 -9.11
CA SER A 24 -19.25 4.74 -9.33
C SER A 24 -17.96 4.69 -10.16
N VAL A 25 -16.92 4.06 -9.61
CA VAL A 25 -15.65 3.83 -10.32
C VAL A 25 -15.64 2.42 -10.88
N GLY A 26 -15.33 2.28 -12.17
CA GLY A 26 -15.10 0.99 -12.82
C GLY A 26 -13.88 1.03 -13.72
N ALA A 27 -13.27 -0.13 -13.98
CA ALA A 27 -12.18 -0.27 -14.94
C ALA A 27 -12.62 -1.26 -16.03
N PRO A 28 -13.33 -0.80 -17.08
CA PRO A 28 -13.75 -1.68 -18.18
C PRO A 28 -12.56 -2.21 -18.99
N GLU A 29 -11.44 -1.46 -19.00
CA GLU A 29 -10.19 -1.85 -19.63
C GLU A 29 -9.02 -1.64 -18.65
N PRO A 30 -7.93 -2.44 -18.72
CA PRO A 30 -6.78 -2.30 -17.81
C PRO A 30 -6.13 -0.92 -17.84
N THR A 31 -6.15 -0.27 -19.00
CA THR A 31 -5.57 1.06 -19.28
C THR A 31 -6.56 2.21 -19.10
N GLN A 32 -7.81 1.92 -18.70
CA GLN A 32 -8.86 2.93 -18.63
C GLN A 32 -9.71 2.78 -17.37
N ILE A 33 -9.74 3.83 -16.55
CA ILE A 33 -10.71 3.96 -15.46
C ILE A 33 -11.86 4.84 -15.93
N VAL A 34 -13.08 4.40 -15.65
CA VAL A 34 -14.31 5.15 -15.93
C VAL A 34 -14.97 5.51 -14.60
N ILE A 35 -15.16 6.80 -14.39
CA ILE A 35 -15.83 7.38 -13.23
C ILE A 35 -17.20 7.85 -13.71
N ARG A 36 -18.26 7.28 -13.11
CA ARG A 36 -19.66 7.61 -13.40
C ARG A 36 -20.25 8.36 -12.21
N PRO A 37 -20.39 9.69 -12.28
CA PRO A 37 -21.01 10.44 -11.19
C PRO A 37 -22.47 10.04 -11.01
N PHE A 38 -22.95 10.04 -9.77
CA PHE A 38 -24.37 9.83 -9.48
C PHE A 38 -25.22 11.04 -9.87
N ASP A 39 -24.65 12.25 -9.75
CA ASP A 39 -25.25 13.49 -10.21
C ASP A 39 -24.41 14.13 -11.34
N PRO A 40 -24.96 14.33 -12.55
CA PRO A 40 -24.26 15.01 -13.64
C PRO A 40 -23.78 16.44 -13.30
N SER A 41 -24.36 17.11 -12.31
CA SER A 41 -23.92 18.46 -11.94
C SER A 41 -22.52 18.49 -11.32
N THR A 42 -22.10 17.38 -10.70
CA THR A 42 -20.81 17.27 -9.97
C THR A 42 -19.65 16.93 -10.90
N LEU A 43 -19.93 16.77 -12.20
CA LEU A 43 -18.96 16.27 -13.17
C LEU A 43 -17.77 17.24 -13.35
N LYS A 44 -18.04 18.56 -13.36
CA LYS A 44 -16.98 19.58 -13.40
C LYS A 44 -16.13 19.64 -12.13
N ASP A 45 -16.76 19.38 -10.99
CA ASP A 45 -16.08 19.40 -9.69
C ASP A 45 -15.14 18.20 -9.55
N ILE A 46 -15.61 17.03 -10.00
CA ILE A 46 -14.79 15.80 -10.06
C ILE A 46 -13.63 15.98 -11.05
N GLU A 47 -13.88 16.55 -12.23
CA GLU A 47 -12.83 16.83 -13.23
C GLU A 47 -11.73 17.73 -12.66
N LYS A 48 -12.11 18.83 -11.98
CA LYS A 48 -11.16 19.73 -11.31
C LYS A 48 -10.40 19.03 -10.19
N GLY A 49 -11.07 18.24 -9.37
CA GLY A 49 -10.40 17.54 -8.27
C GLY A 49 -9.44 16.46 -8.74
N ILE A 50 -9.67 15.85 -9.90
CA ILE A 50 -8.69 14.93 -10.52
C ILE A 50 -7.48 15.69 -11.05
N ILE A 51 -7.68 16.80 -11.77
CA ILE A 51 -6.57 17.62 -12.28
C ILE A 51 -5.73 18.22 -11.15
N GLY A 52 -6.39 18.67 -10.08
CA GLY A 52 -5.74 19.24 -8.90
C GLY A 52 -5.11 18.21 -7.97
N SER A 53 -5.27 16.91 -8.26
CA SER A 53 -4.67 15.84 -7.48
C SER A 53 -3.24 15.53 -7.90
N ASP A 54 -2.47 14.97 -6.98
CA ASP A 54 -1.12 14.49 -7.23
C ASP A 54 -1.05 13.27 -8.18
N LEU A 55 -2.18 12.85 -8.76
CA LEU A 55 -2.24 11.73 -9.71
C LEU A 55 -1.66 12.09 -11.08
N GLY A 56 -1.66 13.37 -11.47
CA GLY A 56 -1.04 13.84 -12.72
C GLY A 56 -1.69 13.30 -14.01
N TYR A 57 -2.91 12.78 -13.94
CA TYR A 57 -3.66 12.30 -15.10
C TYR A 57 -4.64 13.35 -15.62
N THR A 58 -4.75 13.45 -16.95
CA THR A 58 -5.75 14.31 -17.60
C THR A 58 -7.06 13.56 -17.79
N PRO A 59 -8.16 13.96 -17.13
CA PRO A 59 -9.48 13.36 -17.33
C PRO A 59 -10.02 13.70 -18.73
N GLN A 60 -10.63 12.73 -19.40
CA GLN A 60 -11.45 12.92 -20.59
C GLN A 60 -12.93 12.90 -20.20
N ASN A 61 -13.65 13.94 -20.60
CA ASN A 61 -15.05 14.12 -20.22
C ASN A 61 -15.98 13.91 -21.43
N ASP A 62 -16.91 12.96 -21.33
CA ASP A 62 -17.94 12.70 -22.38
C ASP A 62 -19.31 13.34 -22.08
N GLY A 63 -19.38 14.20 -21.06
CA GLY A 63 -20.62 14.83 -20.60
C GLY A 63 -21.52 13.94 -19.74
N LYS A 64 -21.25 12.64 -19.64
CA LYS A 64 -21.94 11.70 -18.71
C LYS A 64 -20.98 10.91 -17.83
N VAL A 65 -19.76 10.67 -18.30
CA VAL A 65 -18.73 9.90 -17.61
C VAL A 65 -17.40 10.58 -17.78
N ILE A 66 -16.51 10.37 -16.81
CA ILE A 66 -15.12 10.82 -16.87
C ILE A 66 -14.25 9.59 -17.09
N ARG A 67 -13.42 9.61 -18.14
CA ARG A 67 -12.46 8.57 -18.47
C ARG A 67 -11.06 9.03 -18.11
N LEU A 68 -10.34 8.21 -17.37
CA LEU A 68 -8.92 8.38 -17.08
C LEU A 68 -8.14 7.33 -17.85
N ASN A 69 -7.37 7.78 -18.84
CA ASN A 69 -6.44 6.93 -19.54
C ASN A 69 -5.18 6.80 -18.69
N ILE A 70 -4.99 5.62 -18.13
CA ILE A 70 -3.78 5.27 -17.41
C ILE A 70 -2.83 4.67 -18.45
N PRO A 71 -1.78 5.40 -18.85
CA PRO A 71 -0.76 4.80 -19.70
C PRO A 71 -0.21 3.55 -19.02
N PRO A 72 0.08 2.48 -19.78
CA PRO A 72 0.71 1.29 -19.22
C PRO A 72 1.99 1.71 -18.49
N LEU A 73 2.25 1.09 -17.34
CA LEU A 73 3.45 1.38 -16.56
C LEU A 73 4.66 1.16 -17.47
N SER A 74 5.42 2.23 -17.76
CA SER A 74 6.64 2.09 -18.54
C SER A 74 7.62 1.17 -17.81
N THR A 75 8.50 0.50 -18.55
CA THR A 75 9.51 -0.39 -17.99
C THR A 75 10.35 0.31 -16.91
N GLU A 76 10.56 1.62 -17.02
CA GLU A 76 11.26 2.42 -16.02
C GLU A 76 10.47 2.61 -14.72
N VAL A 77 9.15 2.82 -14.79
CA VAL A 77 8.28 2.95 -13.62
C VAL A 77 8.16 1.60 -12.91
N ARG A 78 8.01 0.50 -13.65
CA ARG A 78 8.02 -0.87 -13.08
C ARG A 78 9.32 -1.16 -12.33
N LYS A 79 10.46 -0.82 -12.92
CA LYS A 79 11.77 -0.95 -12.26
C LYS A 79 11.86 -0.15 -10.97
N LYS A 80 11.37 1.11 -10.96
CA LYS A 80 11.31 1.93 -9.75
C LYS A 80 10.43 1.31 -8.67
N MET A 81 9.28 0.75 -9.04
CA MET A 81 8.38 0.06 -8.11
C MET A 81 9.04 -1.20 -7.51
N VAL A 82 9.73 -2.01 -8.31
CA VAL A 82 10.51 -3.15 -7.81
C VAL A 82 11.59 -2.69 -6.82
N THR A 83 12.32 -1.62 -7.13
CA THR A 83 13.30 -1.06 -6.18
C THR A 83 12.65 -0.61 -4.87
N GLN A 84 11.47 0.01 -4.95
CA GLN A 84 10.73 0.44 -3.77
C GLN A 84 10.23 -0.74 -2.93
N ILE A 85 9.73 -1.81 -3.56
CA ILE A 85 9.31 -3.04 -2.88
C ILE A 85 10.49 -3.65 -2.12
N LYS A 86 11.67 -3.75 -2.75
CA LYS A 86 12.89 -4.25 -2.11
C LYS A 86 13.28 -3.41 -0.91
N LYS A 87 13.22 -2.08 -1.04
CA LYS A 87 13.53 -1.17 0.06
C LYS A 87 12.58 -1.39 1.24
N LEU A 88 11.27 -1.47 1.00
CA LEU A 88 10.27 -1.71 2.03
C LEU A 88 10.44 -3.08 2.72
N ALA A 89 10.80 -4.11 1.95
CA ALA A 89 11.08 -5.44 2.49
C ALA A 89 12.31 -5.42 3.41
N GLU A 90 13.39 -4.74 3.01
CA GLU A 90 14.58 -4.60 3.84
C GLU A 90 14.32 -3.76 5.10
N ASP A 91 13.59 -2.65 4.99
CA ASP A 91 13.21 -1.83 6.15
C ASP A 91 12.38 -2.65 7.17
N ALA A 92 11.46 -3.48 6.69
CA ALA A 92 10.67 -4.39 7.53
C ALA A 92 11.54 -5.45 8.22
N LYS A 93 12.49 -6.06 7.51
CA LYS A 93 13.45 -7.02 8.10
C LYS A 93 14.34 -6.35 9.15
N VAL A 94 14.81 -5.13 8.90
CA VAL A 94 15.60 -4.36 9.88
C VAL A 94 14.77 -4.11 11.15
N SER A 95 13.49 -3.74 11.01
CA SER A 95 12.57 -3.57 12.14
C SER A 95 12.44 -4.85 12.96
N ILE A 96 12.22 -6.00 12.31
CA ILE A 96 12.15 -7.30 13.00
C ILE A 96 13.45 -7.62 13.76
N ARG A 97 14.61 -7.38 13.14
CA ARG A 97 15.90 -7.62 13.81
C ARG A 97 16.12 -6.73 15.02
N ASN A 98 15.64 -5.48 14.97
CA ASN A 98 15.68 -4.57 16.11
C ASN A 98 14.76 -5.09 17.23
N ILE A 99 13.52 -5.47 16.92
CA ILE A 99 12.58 -6.04 17.89
C ILE A 99 13.15 -7.32 18.52
N ARG A 100 13.77 -8.21 17.74
CA ARG A 100 14.44 -9.40 18.25
C ARG A 100 15.53 -9.05 19.25
N ARG A 101 16.36 -8.04 18.94
CA ARG A 101 17.44 -7.59 19.83
C ARG A 101 16.88 -7.04 21.14
N ASP A 102 15.83 -6.25 21.07
CA ASP A 102 15.18 -5.66 22.24
C ASP A 102 14.50 -6.75 23.08
N ALA A 103 13.78 -7.69 22.46
CA ALA A 103 13.15 -8.82 23.13
C ALA A 103 14.18 -9.72 23.84
N ASN A 104 15.30 -10.03 23.19
CA ASN A 104 16.39 -10.79 23.81
C ASN A 104 17.00 -10.04 25.00
N LYS A 105 17.16 -8.72 24.90
CA LYS A 105 17.66 -7.89 25.99
C LYS A 105 16.69 -7.86 27.17
N THR A 106 15.38 -7.81 26.91
CA THR A 106 14.34 -7.89 27.94
C THR A 106 14.36 -9.24 28.64
N ALA A 107 14.43 -10.35 27.89
CA ALA A 107 14.56 -11.69 28.48
C ALA A 107 15.81 -11.84 29.36
N ASP A 108 16.94 -11.27 28.93
CA ASP A 108 18.17 -11.22 29.72
C ASP A 108 18.04 -10.38 31.00
N GLN A 109 17.24 -9.31 30.96
CA GLN A 109 17.00 -8.44 32.11
C GLN A 109 16.03 -9.10 33.10
N GLU A 110 14.95 -9.70 32.62
CA GLU A 110 13.97 -10.42 33.44
C GLU A 110 14.59 -11.63 34.16
N GLN A 111 15.58 -12.28 33.54
CA GLN A 111 16.36 -13.34 34.19
C GLN A 111 17.22 -12.79 35.34
N LYS A 112 17.86 -11.62 35.16
CA LYS A 112 18.61 -10.95 36.23
C LYS A 112 17.71 -10.49 37.38
N ASP A 113 16.52 -10.02 37.04
CA ASP A 113 15.51 -9.58 38.00
C ASP A 113 14.77 -10.75 38.67
N LYS A 114 15.17 -12.00 38.35
CA LYS A 114 14.61 -13.26 38.86
C LYS A 114 13.12 -13.44 38.57
N VAL A 115 12.61 -12.76 37.54
CA VAL A 115 11.26 -12.93 37.00
C VAL A 115 11.21 -14.20 36.15
N LEU A 116 12.27 -14.46 35.38
CA LEU A 116 12.45 -15.67 34.58
C LEU A 116 13.52 -16.58 35.20
N THR A 117 13.32 -17.89 35.07
CA THR A 117 14.39 -18.88 35.31
C THR A 117 15.33 -18.93 34.10
N GLU A 118 16.50 -19.57 34.26
CA GLU A 118 17.46 -19.74 33.16
C GLU A 118 16.87 -20.58 32.02
N ASP A 119 16.14 -21.64 32.35
CA ASP A 119 15.43 -22.48 31.39
C ASP A 119 14.33 -21.72 30.64
N ASP A 120 13.57 -20.86 31.33
CA ASP A 120 12.49 -20.09 30.71
C ASP A 120 13.03 -18.97 29.80
N ARG A 121 14.17 -18.38 30.17
CA ARG A 121 14.88 -17.40 29.34
C ARG A 121 15.35 -18.04 28.03
N ASP A 122 15.94 -19.22 28.09
CA ASP A 122 16.44 -19.91 26.89
C ASP A 122 15.28 -20.34 25.97
N LYS A 123 14.19 -20.88 26.53
CA LYS A 123 12.96 -21.15 25.75
C LYS A 123 12.39 -19.89 25.08
N THR A 124 12.33 -18.79 25.82
CA THR A 124 11.84 -17.50 25.29
C THR A 124 12.70 -17.03 24.12
N LYS A 125 14.02 -17.20 24.19
CA LYS A 125 14.94 -16.86 23.08
C LYS A 125 14.73 -17.75 21.86
N ASP A 126 14.48 -19.03 22.06
CA ASP A 126 14.17 -19.96 20.98
C ASP A 126 12.84 -19.58 20.28
N GLU A 127 11.81 -19.27 21.06
CA GLU A 127 10.52 -18.79 20.54
C GLU A 127 10.66 -17.47 19.77
N ILE A 128 11.42 -16.50 20.31
CA ILE A 128 11.74 -15.24 19.64
C ILE A 128 12.43 -15.51 18.29
N GLN A 129 13.36 -16.47 18.24
CA GLN A 129 14.10 -16.81 17.04
C GLN A 129 13.20 -17.48 15.99
N GLU A 130 12.32 -18.40 16.39
CA GLU A 130 11.37 -19.05 15.49
C GLU A 130 10.34 -18.06 14.93
N LEU A 131 9.81 -17.16 15.76
CA LEU A 131 8.94 -16.07 15.30
C LEU A 131 9.66 -15.15 14.33
N THR A 132 10.92 -14.79 14.62
CA THR A 132 11.73 -13.96 13.72
C THR A 132 11.88 -14.61 12.35
N LYS A 133 12.29 -15.88 12.29
CA LYS A 133 12.44 -16.61 11.01
C LYS A 133 11.13 -16.68 10.23
N LYS A 134 10.01 -16.94 10.93
CA LYS A 134 8.68 -17.00 10.31
C LYS A 134 8.32 -15.70 9.63
N PHE A 135 8.47 -14.56 10.31
CA PHE A 135 8.13 -13.26 9.75
C PHE A 135 9.13 -12.78 8.68
N GLU A 136 10.43 -13.09 8.82
CA GLU A 136 11.41 -12.84 7.75
C GLU A 136 11.02 -13.60 6.47
N GLY A 137 10.63 -14.88 6.57
CA GLY A 137 10.16 -15.66 5.43
C GLY A 137 8.88 -15.11 4.80
N GLN A 138 7.91 -14.70 5.62
CA GLN A 138 6.68 -14.07 5.12
C GLN A 138 6.94 -12.78 4.35
N ILE A 139 7.90 -11.95 4.80
CA ILE A 139 8.29 -10.74 4.08
C ILE A 139 8.90 -11.08 2.72
N ASP A 140 9.77 -12.10 2.66
CA ASP A 140 10.39 -12.53 1.41
C ASP A 140 9.35 -13.05 0.40
N ASP A 141 8.38 -13.83 0.86
CA ASP A 141 7.31 -14.36 0.02
C ASP A 141 6.40 -13.24 -0.50
N LEU A 142 6.02 -12.29 0.37
CA LEU A 142 5.21 -11.14 -0.01
C LEU A 142 5.95 -10.20 -0.98
N ALA A 143 7.24 -9.97 -0.76
CA ALA A 143 8.06 -9.15 -1.64
C ALA A 143 8.18 -9.79 -3.03
N LYS A 144 8.45 -11.11 -3.10
CA LYS A 144 8.51 -11.84 -4.37
C LYS A 144 7.17 -11.83 -5.11
N ALA A 145 6.07 -12.07 -4.41
CA ALA A 145 4.73 -12.01 -5.01
C ALA A 145 4.46 -10.63 -5.61
N ARG A 146 4.77 -9.55 -4.86
CA ARG A 146 4.60 -8.18 -5.36
C ARG A 146 5.56 -7.80 -6.49
N GLU A 147 6.79 -8.31 -6.49
CA GLU A 147 7.71 -8.12 -7.60
C GLU A 147 7.22 -8.80 -8.88
N ALA A 148 6.68 -10.02 -8.77
CA ALA A 148 6.09 -10.74 -9.89
C ALA A 148 4.86 -10.00 -10.44
N ASP A 149 3.93 -9.57 -9.57
CA ASP A 149 2.76 -8.77 -9.98
C ASP A 149 3.17 -7.54 -10.80
N VAL A 150 4.18 -6.79 -10.33
CA VAL A 150 4.64 -5.55 -10.99
C VAL A 150 5.33 -5.82 -12.34
N LEU A 151 5.90 -7.01 -12.54
CA LEU A 151 6.57 -7.40 -13.77
C LEU A 151 5.61 -8.03 -14.80
N GLU A 152 4.59 -8.75 -14.34
CA GLU A 152 3.61 -9.44 -15.20
C GLU A 152 2.42 -8.55 -15.62
N ASP A 153 1.95 -7.61 -14.78
CA ASP A 153 0.80 -6.70 -15.06
C ASP A 153 1.19 -5.36 -15.67
#